data_AF-A0A920B3V7-F1
#
_entry.id   AF-A0A920B3V7-F1
#
_cell.length_a   1.000
_cell.length_b   1.000
_cell.length_c   1.000
_cell.angle_alpha   90.00
_cell.angle_beta   90.00
_cell.angle_gamma   90.00
#
_symmetry.space_group_name_H-M   'P 1'
#
loop_
_entity.id
_entity.type
_entity.pdbx_description
1 polymer ?
#
loop_
_entity_poly.entity_id
_entity_poly.type
_entity_poly.pdbx_seq_one_letter_code
_entity_poly.pdbx_strand_id
1 'polypeptide(L)'
;MKKNFPKLDWGGFALLEYLLSKKKFPKKFEVLDIGGAFGNHSEVMRSFGLSVDLIDKYEEKAEFRGDFNTFNFKKKYDMIFCSHVIEHQRNQGAFLDKIYDILKDEGDLVISGPTHEAEKFVEGHISTTILPVFLQILIYAGFDCKNGKMMSIAGVENSFIVKKAKNFSIDERTETGYRWTQKHQERSPIFLKSGTKVNLVDLITHNCEVIKTHVEYKNIENPKLGLMFNPPKNHKKKNVNFLLNMWNRFPVFNSKSEVIYEPLANKGSQMQYMNFSI
;
A
#
# COMPACT_ATOMS: atom_id res chain seq x y z
N MET A 1 -12.36 27.38 -15.23
CA MET A 1 -12.41 25.89 -15.21
C MET A 1 -11.89 25.41 -13.87
N LYS A 2 -12.65 24.62 -13.09
CA LYS A 2 -12.12 23.99 -11.87
C LYS A 2 -11.00 23.03 -12.29
N LYS A 3 -9.80 23.19 -11.75
CA LYS A 3 -8.67 22.28 -12.01
C LYS A 3 -9.00 20.95 -11.33
N ASN A 4 -9.29 19.91 -12.10
CA ASN A 4 -9.52 18.57 -11.56
C ASN A 4 -8.16 17.96 -11.24
N PHE A 5 -7.88 17.77 -9.95
CA PHE A 5 -6.70 17.03 -9.50
C PHE A 5 -7.01 15.53 -9.41
N PRO A 6 -6.03 14.64 -9.69
CA PRO A 6 -6.21 13.21 -9.49
C PRO A 6 -6.55 12.91 -8.02
N LYS A 7 -7.47 11.96 -7.82
CA LYS A 7 -7.93 11.53 -6.49
C LYS A 7 -7.33 10.17 -6.15
N LEU A 8 -6.63 10.10 -5.03
CA LEU A 8 -6.03 8.88 -4.50
C LEU A 8 -6.94 8.36 -3.38
N ASP A 9 -7.82 7.42 -3.72
CA ASP A 9 -8.84 6.91 -2.79
C ASP A 9 -8.34 5.75 -1.92
N TRP A 10 -7.58 4.85 -2.52
CA TRP A 10 -7.16 3.57 -1.93
C TRP A 10 -5.67 3.34 -2.18
N GLY A 11 -4.90 2.93 -1.17
CA GLY A 11 -3.44 2.79 -1.27
C GLY A 11 -2.69 4.11 -1.43
N GLY A 12 -3.36 5.25 -1.30
CA GLY A 12 -2.78 6.58 -1.50
C GLY A 12 -1.67 6.90 -0.50
N PHE A 13 -1.83 6.51 0.78
CA PHE A 13 -0.76 6.69 1.78
C PHE A 13 0.47 5.82 1.47
N ALA A 14 0.27 4.60 0.96
CA ALA A 14 1.36 3.72 0.58
C ALA A 14 2.13 4.27 -0.63
N LEU A 15 1.42 4.76 -1.65
CA LEU A 15 2.04 5.44 -2.79
C LEU A 15 2.81 6.68 -2.32
N LEU A 16 2.22 7.48 -1.44
CA LEU A 16 2.84 8.70 -0.94
C LEU A 16 4.11 8.43 -0.13
N GLU A 17 4.08 7.45 0.77
CA GLU A 17 5.25 6.97 1.50
C GLU A 17 6.36 6.51 0.53
N TYR A 18 6.00 5.76 -0.52
CA TYR A 18 6.97 5.29 -1.51
C TYR A 18 7.62 6.45 -2.27
N LEU A 19 6.81 7.32 -2.88
CA LEU A 19 7.28 8.40 -3.73
C LEU A 19 8.15 9.41 -2.99
N LEU A 20 7.84 9.67 -1.72
CA LEU A 20 8.54 10.68 -0.92
C LEU A 20 9.71 10.14 -0.11
N SER A 21 9.70 8.86 0.27
CA SER A 21 10.86 8.25 0.95
C SER A 21 12.03 7.96 0.00
N LYS A 22 11.78 7.89 -1.32
CA LYS A 22 12.84 7.76 -2.33
C LYS A 22 13.54 9.10 -2.57
N LYS A 23 14.85 9.15 -2.33
CA LYS A 23 15.68 10.34 -2.61
C LYS A 23 15.64 10.76 -4.08
N LYS A 24 15.72 9.79 -4.99
CA LYS A 24 15.69 9.99 -6.44
C LYS A 24 15.33 8.68 -7.14
N PHE A 25 14.61 8.80 -8.26
CA PHE A 25 14.39 7.71 -9.20
C PHE A 25 15.44 7.74 -10.32
N PRO A 26 16.04 6.60 -10.69
CA PRO A 26 16.83 6.46 -11.91
C PRO A 26 16.13 6.99 -13.16
N LYS A 27 16.90 7.36 -14.18
CA LYS A 27 16.35 7.71 -15.50
C LYS A 27 15.71 6.45 -16.10
N LYS A 28 14.46 6.52 -16.56
CA LYS A 28 13.65 5.38 -17.04
C LYS A 28 13.32 4.35 -15.94
N PHE A 29 12.73 4.81 -14.83
CA PHE A 29 12.19 3.94 -13.79
C PHE A 29 10.82 3.39 -14.24
N GLU A 30 10.73 2.09 -14.45
CA GLU A 30 9.54 1.43 -15.00
C GLU A 30 8.61 0.93 -13.90
N VAL A 31 7.34 1.30 -13.99
CA VAL A 31 6.29 0.96 -13.03
C VAL A 31 5.17 0.22 -13.75
N LEU A 32 4.64 -0.83 -13.12
CA LEU A 32 3.37 -1.42 -13.49
C LEU A 32 2.32 -1.03 -12.45
N ASP A 33 1.22 -0.42 -12.89
CA ASP A 33 0.02 -0.14 -12.08
C ASP A 33 -1.05 -1.20 -12.41
N ILE A 34 -1.29 -2.12 -11.47
CA ILE A 34 -2.24 -3.22 -11.63
C ILE A 34 -3.62 -2.77 -11.16
N GLY A 35 -4.62 -2.83 -12.04
CA GLY A 35 -6.02 -2.44 -11.74
C GLY A 35 -6.18 -0.95 -11.50
N GLY A 36 -5.43 -0.12 -12.23
CA GLY A 36 -5.37 1.32 -12.00
C GLY A 36 -6.66 2.09 -12.33
N ALA A 37 -7.70 1.43 -12.85
CA ALA A 37 -8.98 2.02 -13.24
C ALA A 37 -8.78 3.32 -14.04
N PHE A 38 -9.33 4.45 -13.58
CA PHE A 38 -9.22 5.75 -14.24
C PHE A 38 -7.80 6.36 -14.27
N GLY A 39 -6.79 5.69 -13.71
CA GLY A 39 -5.39 6.07 -13.83
C GLY A 39 -4.94 7.22 -12.92
N ASN A 40 -5.69 7.56 -11.86
CA ASN A 40 -5.32 8.64 -10.93
C ASN A 40 -3.95 8.41 -10.26
N HIS A 41 -3.68 7.18 -9.79
CA HIS A 41 -2.38 6.82 -9.22
C HIS A 41 -1.27 6.90 -10.28
N SER A 42 -1.52 6.33 -11.46
CA SER A 42 -0.63 6.43 -12.63
C SER A 42 -0.29 7.88 -13.00
N GLU A 43 -1.25 8.81 -12.98
CA GLU A 43 -1.01 10.23 -13.28
C GLU A 43 -0.05 10.87 -12.26
N VAL A 44 -0.22 10.58 -10.96
CA VAL A 44 0.68 11.07 -9.91
C VAL A 44 2.07 10.45 -10.09
N MET A 45 2.18 9.15 -10.33
CA MET A 45 3.46 8.47 -10.58
C MET A 45 4.19 9.04 -11.80
N ARG A 46 3.48 9.27 -12.92
CA ARG A 46 4.04 9.91 -14.13
C ARG A 46 4.52 11.33 -13.85
N SER A 47 3.77 12.10 -13.04
CA SER A 47 4.19 13.44 -12.59
C SER A 47 5.47 13.42 -11.74
N PHE A 48 5.81 12.29 -11.12
CA PHE A 48 7.09 12.08 -10.45
C PHE A 48 8.25 11.74 -11.41
N GLY A 49 7.99 11.60 -12.71
CA GLY A 49 8.94 11.26 -13.75
C GLY A 49 9.08 9.75 -14.00
N LEU A 50 8.14 8.95 -13.50
CA LEU A 50 8.14 7.49 -13.66
C LEU A 50 7.49 7.09 -15.00
N SER A 51 7.97 6.01 -15.61
CA SER A 51 7.37 5.41 -16.80
C SER A 51 6.37 4.36 -16.35
N VAL A 52 5.08 4.66 -16.41
CA VAL A 52 4.02 3.81 -15.86
C VAL A 52 3.25 3.14 -16.98
N ASP A 53 3.22 1.81 -16.98
CA ASP A 53 2.25 1.03 -17.73
C ASP A 53 1.08 0.67 -16.79
N LEU A 54 -0.15 0.95 -17.19
CA LEU A 54 -1.36 0.53 -16.49
C LEU A 54 -1.93 -0.72 -17.15
N ILE A 55 -2.19 -1.75 -16.34
CA ILE A 55 -2.95 -2.93 -16.78
C ILE A 55 -4.30 -2.99 -16.09
N ASP A 56 -5.35 -3.06 -16.89
CA ASP A 56 -6.72 -3.19 -16.39
C ASP A 56 -7.57 -3.96 -17.39
N LYS A 57 -8.50 -4.77 -16.89
CA LYS A 57 -9.34 -5.64 -17.71
C LYS A 57 -10.50 -4.87 -18.36
N TYR A 58 -10.96 -3.81 -17.70
CA TYR A 58 -12.19 -3.10 -18.05
C TYR A 58 -11.93 -1.67 -18.53
N GLU A 59 -10.80 -1.05 -18.16
CA GLU A 59 -10.45 0.29 -18.63
C GLU A 59 -9.89 0.26 -20.08
N GLU A 60 -10.52 1.04 -20.96
CA GLU A 60 -10.17 1.09 -22.38
C GLU A 60 -8.89 1.89 -22.64
N LYS A 61 -8.58 2.83 -21.76
CA LYS A 61 -7.38 3.70 -21.86
C LYS A 61 -6.15 3.10 -21.20
N ALA A 62 -6.23 1.89 -20.65
CA ALA A 62 -5.08 1.18 -20.10
C ALA A 62 -4.05 0.87 -21.20
N GLU A 63 -2.75 1.04 -20.89
CA GLU A 63 -1.69 0.62 -21.82
C GLU A 63 -1.76 -0.88 -22.13
N PHE A 64 -2.20 -1.68 -21.14
CA PHE A 64 -2.52 -3.09 -21.31
C PHE A 64 -3.97 -3.36 -20.94
N ARG A 65 -4.83 -3.54 -21.95
CA ARG A 65 -6.20 -3.99 -21.75
C ARG A 65 -6.22 -5.51 -21.60
N GLY A 66 -6.50 -6.02 -20.39
CA GLY A 66 -6.60 -7.45 -20.16
C GLY A 66 -6.49 -7.88 -18.70
N ASP A 67 -6.71 -9.17 -18.48
CA ASP A 67 -6.56 -9.79 -17.16
C ASP A 67 -5.08 -9.94 -16.81
N PHE A 68 -4.66 -9.37 -15.67
CA PHE A 68 -3.29 -9.45 -15.18
C PHE A 68 -2.80 -10.89 -15.11
N ASN A 69 -3.63 -11.84 -14.68
CA ASN A 69 -3.20 -13.22 -14.48
C ASN A 69 -2.82 -13.93 -15.78
N THR A 70 -3.45 -13.57 -16.90
CA THR A 70 -3.19 -14.18 -18.21
C THR A 70 -2.30 -13.34 -19.13
N PHE A 71 -2.12 -12.05 -18.84
CA PHE A 71 -1.32 -11.15 -19.68
C PHE A 71 0.16 -11.56 -19.71
N ASN A 72 0.78 -11.61 -20.89
CA ASN A 72 2.17 -12.05 -21.04
C ASN A 72 3.12 -10.85 -21.13
N PHE A 73 3.67 -10.44 -19.98
CA PHE A 73 4.64 -9.35 -19.89
C PHE A 73 5.99 -9.75 -20.53
N LYS A 74 6.54 -8.85 -21.34
CA LYS A 74 7.84 -9.03 -22.02
C LYS A 74 9.02 -8.40 -21.28
N LYS A 75 8.75 -7.70 -20.18
CA LYS A 75 9.74 -6.98 -19.37
C LYS A 75 9.44 -7.15 -17.89
N LYS A 76 10.42 -6.78 -17.07
CA LYS A 76 10.28 -6.67 -15.61
C LYS A 76 10.24 -5.21 -15.18
N TYR A 77 9.65 -4.95 -14.02
CA TYR A 77 9.42 -3.60 -13.51
C TYR A 77 10.30 -3.26 -12.31
N ASP A 78 10.71 -2.00 -12.20
CA ASP A 78 11.43 -1.48 -11.03
C ASP A 78 10.50 -1.29 -9.83
N MET A 79 9.22 -1.07 -10.10
CA MET A 79 8.16 -1.02 -9.09
C MET A 79 6.88 -1.64 -9.65
N ILE A 80 6.14 -2.34 -8.80
CA ILE A 80 4.76 -2.74 -9.08
C ILE A 80 3.87 -2.08 -8.04
N PHE A 81 2.86 -1.35 -8.49
CA PHE A 81 1.80 -0.79 -7.66
C PHE A 81 0.54 -1.62 -7.83
N CYS A 82 -0.07 -2.03 -6.71
CA CYS A 82 -1.28 -2.85 -6.70
C CYS A 82 -2.18 -2.40 -5.55
N SER A 83 -3.21 -1.62 -5.84
CA SER A 83 -4.11 -1.08 -4.82
C SER A 83 -5.51 -1.64 -4.98
N HIS A 84 -5.99 -2.39 -3.98
CA HIS A 84 -7.35 -2.93 -3.93
C HIS A 84 -7.69 -3.81 -5.14
N VAL A 85 -6.76 -4.72 -5.45
CA VAL A 85 -6.91 -5.75 -6.50
C VAL A 85 -6.76 -7.17 -5.93
N ILE A 86 -5.95 -7.34 -4.88
CA ILE A 86 -5.56 -8.65 -4.36
C ILE A 86 -6.73 -9.40 -3.71
N GLU A 87 -7.68 -8.69 -3.11
CA GLU A 87 -8.92 -9.20 -2.50
C GLU A 87 -9.88 -9.79 -3.55
N HIS A 88 -9.78 -9.35 -4.80
CA HIS A 88 -10.58 -9.83 -5.92
C HIS A 88 -9.97 -11.08 -6.57
N GLN A 89 -8.77 -11.50 -6.15
CA GLN A 89 -8.08 -12.64 -6.75
C GLN A 89 -8.55 -13.94 -6.12
N ARG A 90 -9.02 -14.86 -6.98
CA ARG A 90 -9.43 -16.21 -6.56
C ARG A 90 -8.26 -17.03 -6.03
N ASN A 91 -7.06 -16.80 -6.57
CA ASN A 91 -5.83 -17.41 -6.11
C ASN A 91 -4.79 -16.30 -5.89
N GLN A 92 -4.72 -15.80 -4.66
CA GLN A 92 -3.76 -14.77 -4.28
C GLN A 92 -2.31 -15.25 -4.39
N GLY A 93 -2.04 -16.53 -4.15
CA GLY A 93 -0.70 -17.11 -4.28
C GLY A 93 -0.18 -17.00 -5.72
N ALA A 94 -0.95 -17.52 -6.69
CA ALA A 94 -0.57 -17.44 -8.11
C ALA A 94 -0.46 -15.99 -8.61
N PHE A 95 -1.32 -15.09 -8.12
CA PHE A 95 -1.26 -13.66 -8.42
C PHE A 95 0.05 -13.03 -7.91
N LEU A 96 0.42 -13.28 -6.66
CA LEU A 96 1.64 -12.75 -6.05
C LEU A 96 2.90 -13.40 -6.63
N ASP A 97 2.87 -14.68 -6.98
CA ASP A 97 3.96 -15.36 -7.67
C ASP A 97 4.24 -14.69 -9.02
N LYS A 98 3.19 -14.36 -9.77
CA LYS A 98 3.34 -13.61 -11.02
C LYS A 98 3.93 -12.23 -10.80
N ILE A 99 3.45 -11.50 -9.79
CA ILE A 99 4.05 -10.20 -9.39
C ILE A 99 5.54 -10.37 -9.11
N TYR A 100 5.92 -11.37 -8.31
CA TYR A 100 7.31 -11.66 -7.98
C TYR A 100 8.15 -11.94 -9.24
N ASP A 101 7.62 -12.69 -10.20
CA ASP A 101 8.34 -13.09 -11.41
C ASP A 101 8.64 -11.91 -12.34
N ILE A 102 7.68 -10.98 -12.46
CA ILE A 102 7.81 -9.78 -13.30
C ILE A 102 8.40 -8.58 -12.55
N LEU A 103 8.62 -8.66 -11.24
CA LEU A 103 9.37 -7.66 -10.49
C LEU A 103 10.88 -7.89 -10.72
N LYS A 104 11.64 -6.81 -10.96
CA LYS A 104 13.11 -6.87 -10.95
C LYS A 104 13.60 -7.31 -9.56
N ASP A 105 14.81 -7.87 -9.48
CA ASP A 105 15.30 -8.43 -8.21
C ASP A 105 15.49 -7.36 -7.12
N GLU A 106 15.93 -6.17 -7.54
CA GLU A 106 16.02 -4.98 -6.69
C GLU A 106 14.75 -4.12 -6.73
N GLY A 107 13.68 -4.60 -7.37
CA GLY A 107 12.41 -3.88 -7.51
C GLY A 107 11.64 -3.80 -6.20
N ASP A 108 10.67 -2.88 -6.14
CA ASP A 108 9.79 -2.69 -4.99
C ASP A 108 8.34 -3.05 -5.34
N LEU A 109 7.68 -3.86 -4.52
CA LEU A 109 6.23 -4.02 -4.54
C LEU A 109 5.61 -3.02 -3.57
N VAL A 110 4.68 -2.20 -4.07
CA VAL A 110 3.79 -1.35 -3.26
C VAL A 110 2.39 -1.89 -3.41
N ILE A 111 1.85 -2.48 -2.34
CA ILE A 111 0.58 -3.19 -2.38
C ILE A 111 -0.31 -2.82 -1.20
N SER A 112 -1.59 -2.63 -1.48
CA SER A 112 -2.62 -2.28 -0.51
C SER A 112 -3.86 -3.14 -0.71
N GLY A 113 -4.47 -3.57 0.38
CA GLY A 113 -5.75 -4.29 0.36
C GLY A 113 -6.65 -3.84 1.52
N PRO A 114 -7.97 -3.93 1.36
CA PRO A 114 -8.92 -3.42 2.34
C PRO A 114 -8.87 -4.20 3.65
N THR A 115 -9.22 -3.53 4.74
CA THR A 115 -9.42 -4.18 6.04
C THR A 115 -10.92 -4.25 6.33
N HIS A 116 -11.42 -5.46 6.52
CA HIS A 116 -12.81 -5.71 6.92
C HIS A 116 -12.86 -6.62 8.14
N GLU A 117 -13.96 -6.55 8.89
CA GLU A 117 -14.29 -7.56 9.90
C GLU A 117 -14.41 -8.92 9.23
N ALA A 118 -13.97 -9.99 9.91
CA ALA A 118 -13.89 -11.32 9.32
C ALA A 118 -15.28 -11.89 8.96
N GLU A 119 -16.30 -11.45 9.69
CA GLU A 119 -17.70 -11.85 9.53
C GLU A 119 -18.44 -11.03 8.46
N LYS A 120 -17.82 -9.97 7.92
CA LYS A 120 -18.46 -9.07 6.98
C LYS A 120 -18.37 -9.60 5.55
N PHE A 121 -19.52 -9.88 4.94
CA PHE A 121 -19.61 -10.10 3.50
C PHE A 121 -19.43 -8.79 2.73
N VAL A 122 -18.53 -8.81 1.75
CA VAL A 122 -18.34 -7.72 0.78
C VAL A 122 -18.28 -8.36 -0.61
N GLU A 123 -19.21 -7.97 -1.48
CA GLU A 123 -19.31 -8.52 -2.82
C GLU A 123 -18.00 -8.33 -3.60
N GLY A 124 -17.54 -9.39 -4.28
CA GLY A 124 -16.30 -9.37 -5.05
C GLY A 124 -15.00 -9.46 -4.23
N HIS A 125 -15.05 -9.26 -2.90
CA HIS A 125 -13.88 -9.42 -2.01
C HIS A 125 -13.81 -10.87 -1.56
N ILE A 126 -13.38 -11.74 -2.47
CA ILE A 126 -13.38 -13.20 -2.28
C ILE A 126 -12.18 -13.71 -1.48
N SER A 127 -11.21 -12.83 -1.19
CA SER A 127 -10.06 -13.11 -0.34
C SER A 127 -9.86 -11.96 0.66
N THR A 128 -9.30 -12.27 1.84
CA THR A 128 -9.13 -11.29 2.92
C THR A 128 -7.72 -10.71 2.97
N THR A 129 -7.63 -9.43 3.32
CA THR A 129 -6.37 -8.70 3.56
C THR A 129 -6.27 -8.15 4.97
N ILE A 130 -6.91 -8.79 5.95
CA ILE A 130 -6.61 -8.53 7.37
C ILE A 130 -5.12 -8.75 7.64
N LEU A 131 -4.53 -7.89 8.49
CA LEU A 131 -3.09 -7.78 8.62
C LEU A 131 -2.33 -9.11 8.78
N PRO A 132 -2.72 -10.03 9.70
CA PRO A 132 -1.96 -11.27 9.88
C PRO A 132 -2.03 -12.18 8.65
N VAL A 133 -3.15 -12.22 7.92
CA VAL A 133 -3.29 -13.07 6.72
C VAL A 133 -2.52 -12.44 5.55
N PHE A 134 -2.65 -11.13 5.36
CA PHE A 134 -1.98 -10.43 4.28
C PHE A 134 -0.45 -10.46 4.44
N LEU A 135 0.04 -10.29 5.67
CA LEU A 135 1.46 -10.43 5.98
C LEU A 135 1.99 -11.84 5.69
N GLN A 136 1.25 -12.88 6.10
CA GLN A 136 1.65 -14.26 5.85
C GLN A 136 1.75 -14.55 4.35
N ILE A 137 0.73 -14.19 3.57
CA ILE A 137 0.72 -14.53 2.14
C ILE A 137 1.81 -13.80 1.35
N LEU A 138 2.15 -12.56 1.72
CA LEU A 138 3.31 -11.86 1.15
C LEU A 138 4.64 -12.57 1.47
N ILE A 139 4.78 -13.08 2.69
CA ILE A 139 5.98 -13.82 3.10
C ILE A 139 6.10 -15.15 2.35
N TYR A 140 5.00 -15.88 2.18
CA TYR A 140 4.94 -17.10 1.37
C TYR A 140 5.22 -16.83 -0.11
N ALA A 141 4.81 -15.68 -0.64
CA ALA A 141 5.16 -15.24 -2.00
C ALA A 141 6.61 -14.73 -2.13
N GLY A 142 7.40 -14.78 -1.06
CA GLY A 142 8.83 -14.47 -1.09
C GLY A 142 9.21 -13.02 -0.87
N PHE A 143 8.34 -12.20 -0.26
CA PHE A 143 8.64 -10.81 0.06
C PHE A 143 9.21 -10.64 1.49
N ASP A 144 10.11 -9.65 1.64
CA ASP A 144 10.70 -9.27 2.93
C ASP A 144 9.88 -8.13 3.57
N CYS A 145 8.93 -8.51 4.42
CA CYS A 145 8.10 -7.57 5.16
C CYS A 145 8.82 -7.02 6.41
N LYS A 146 9.91 -7.64 6.88
CA LYS A 146 10.65 -7.23 8.07
C LYS A 146 11.50 -5.99 7.79
N ASN A 147 12.23 -5.99 6.68
CA ASN A 147 13.03 -4.83 6.25
C ASN A 147 12.25 -3.89 5.32
N GLY A 148 11.09 -4.32 4.82
CA GLY A 148 10.14 -3.47 4.12
C GLY A 148 9.41 -2.49 5.06
N LYS A 149 8.41 -1.82 4.51
CA LYS A 149 7.51 -0.91 5.22
C LYS A 149 6.12 -1.50 5.29
N MET A 150 5.41 -1.24 6.38
CA MET A 150 4.04 -1.71 6.60
C MET A 150 3.20 -0.60 7.23
N MET A 151 1.94 -0.52 6.79
CA MET A 151 0.92 0.41 7.29
C MET A 151 -0.37 -0.38 7.56
N SER A 152 -0.86 -0.37 8.79
CA SER A 152 -2.23 -0.76 9.14
C SER A 152 -2.99 0.51 9.47
N ILE A 153 -3.99 0.83 8.67
CA ILE A 153 -4.65 2.15 8.73
C ILE A 153 -6.06 2.00 9.29
N ALA A 154 -6.18 1.86 10.61
CA ALA A 154 -7.42 2.04 11.38
C ALA A 154 -8.70 1.44 10.75
N GLY A 155 -8.63 0.18 10.31
CA GLY A 155 -9.75 -0.55 9.70
C GLY A 155 -10.16 -0.06 8.31
N VAL A 156 -9.27 0.65 7.60
CA VAL A 156 -9.42 1.06 6.20
C VAL A 156 -8.71 0.06 5.31
N GLU A 157 -7.39 -0.05 5.44
CA GLU A 157 -6.55 -0.89 4.60
C GLU A 157 -5.26 -1.28 5.32
N ASN A 158 -4.66 -2.37 4.84
CA ASN A 158 -3.29 -2.76 5.17
C ASN A 158 -2.45 -2.60 3.92
N SER A 159 -1.24 -2.05 4.07
CA SER A 159 -0.35 -1.75 2.96
C SER A 159 1.08 -2.13 3.26
N PHE A 160 1.80 -2.52 2.21
CA PHE A 160 3.19 -2.96 2.27
C PHE A 160 4.03 -2.32 1.15
N ILE A 161 5.26 -1.95 1.49
CA ILE A 161 6.30 -1.57 0.53
C ILE A 161 7.48 -2.50 0.76
N VAL A 162 7.65 -3.49 -0.11
CA VAL A 162 8.52 -4.65 0.16
C VAL A 162 9.37 -5.01 -1.05
N LYS A 163 10.51 -5.64 -0.77
CA LYS A 163 11.40 -6.23 -1.78
C LYS A 163 11.30 -7.75 -1.74
N LYS A 164 11.86 -8.41 -2.75
CA LYS A 164 12.10 -9.85 -2.69
C LYS A 164 13.01 -10.18 -1.51
N ALA A 165 12.68 -11.23 -0.76
CA ALA A 165 13.47 -11.67 0.37
C ALA A 165 14.70 -12.44 -0.09
N LYS A 166 15.86 -12.13 0.49
CA LYS A 166 17.13 -12.81 0.19
C LYS A 166 17.17 -14.26 0.64
N ASN A 167 16.37 -14.60 1.66
CA ASN A 167 16.27 -15.96 2.18
C ASN A 167 15.13 -16.77 1.54
N PHE A 168 14.46 -16.28 0.49
CA PHE A 168 13.42 -17.03 -0.23
C PHE A 168 14.01 -17.97 -1.29
N SER A 169 13.46 -19.18 -1.40
CA SER A 169 13.68 -20.11 -2.51
C SER A 169 12.39 -20.31 -3.28
N ILE A 170 12.49 -20.46 -4.60
CA ILE A 170 11.33 -20.69 -5.48
C ILE A 170 10.55 -21.97 -5.11
N ASP A 171 11.24 -22.97 -4.54
CA ASP A 171 10.62 -24.23 -4.12
C ASP A 171 9.61 -24.02 -2.97
N GLU A 172 9.73 -22.92 -2.21
CA GLU A 172 8.76 -22.57 -1.14
C GLU A 172 7.36 -22.33 -1.71
N ARG A 173 7.20 -22.04 -3.01
CA ARG A 173 5.88 -21.93 -3.66
C ARG A 173 5.06 -23.21 -3.62
N THR A 174 5.71 -24.35 -3.39
CA THR A 174 5.03 -25.65 -3.27
C THR A 174 4.58 -25.95 -1.84
N GLU A 175 4.95 -25.10 -0.87
CA GLU A 175 4.54 -25.28 0.52
C GLU A 175 3.04 -25.03 0.69
N THR A 176 2.42 -25.84 1.55
CA THR A 176 0.97 -25.76 1.82
C THR A 176 0.58 -24.67 2.81
N GLY A 177 1.56 -23.93 3.35
CA GLY A 177 1.33 -22.93 4.40
C GLY A 177 0.92 -23.50 5.76
N TYR A 178 0.89 -24.82 5.93
CA TYR A 178 0.42 -25.48 7.16
C TYR A 178 1.24 -25.13 8.41
N ARG A 179 2.53 -24.82 8.26
CA ARG A 179 3.42 -24.46 9.38
C ARG A 179 4.11 -23.13 9.14
N TRP A 180 3.95 -22.23 10.12
CA TRP A 180 4.80 -21.04 10.24
C TRP A 180 6.16 -21.45 10.81
N THR A 181 7.24 -21.12 10.11
CA THR A 181 8.61 -21.54 10.46
C THR A 181 9.44 -20.35 10.90
N GLN A 182 10.60 -20.59 11.50
CA GLN A 182 11.56 -19.52 11.80
C GLN A 182 11.96 -18.73 10.55
N LYS A 183 12.12 -19.42 9.41
CA LYS A 183 12.42 -18.81 8.11
C LYS A 183 11.32 -17.85 7.64
N HIS A 184 10.06 -18.16 7.90
CA HIS A 184 8.93 -17.26 7.67
C HIS A 184 9.00 -16.06 8.63
N GLN A 185 9.24 -16.32 9.91
CA GLN A 185 9.35 -15.29 10.94
C GLN A 185 10.51 -14.29 10.69
N GLU A 186 11.61 -14.73 10.09
CA GLU A 186 12.73 -13.88 9.69
C GLU A 186 12.36 -12.79 8.67
N ARG A 187 11.28 -13.00 7.91
CA ARG A 187 10.72 -12.04 6.93
C ARG A 187 9.58 -11.20 7.49
N SER A 188 9.18 -11.42 8.74
CA SER A 188 8.03 -10.74 9.36
C SER A 188 8.45 -9.61 10.30
N PRO A 189 7.80 -8.43 10.24
CA PRO A 189 8.02 -7.34 11.20
C PRO A 189 7.28 -7.59 12.53
N ILE A 190 6.27 -8.46 12.53
CA ILE A 190 5.48 -8.83 13.70
C ILE A 190 5.80 -10.28 14.08
N PHE A 191 5.94 -10.55 15.38
CA PHE A 191 6.03 -11.92 15.85
C PHE A 191 4.67 -12.62 15.72
N LEU A 192 4.57 -13.56 14.78
CA LEU A 192 3.36 -14.33 14.55
C LEU A 192 3.50 -15.71 15.19
N LYS A 193 2.63 -15.98 16.17
CA LYS A 193 2.39 -17.33 16.72
C LYS A 193 0.92 -17.66 16.53
N SER A 194 0.59 -18.95 16.50
CA SER A 194 -0.82 -19.37 16.47
C SER A 194 -1.57 -18.73 17.66
N GLY A 195 -2.75 -18.16 17.37
CA GLY A 195 -3.55 -17.41 18.33
C GLY A 195 -3.15 -15.94 18.53
N THR A 196 -2.12 -15.42 17.85
CA THR A 196 -1.83 -13.97 17.84
C THR A 196 -3.04 -13.22 17.30
N LYS A 197 -3.49 -12.20 18.05
CA LYS A 197 -4.54 -11.27 17.64
C LYS A 197 -3.90 -9.93 17.26
N VAL A 198 -4.37 -9.35 16.17
CA VAL A 198 -4.04 -7.98 15.74
C VAL A 198 -5.36 -7.22 15.70
N ASN A 199 -5.46 -6.04 16.34
CA ASN A 199 -6.72 -5.31 16.30
C ASN A 199 -6.89 -4.63 14.95
N LEU A 200 -8.07 -4.76 14.37
CA LEU A 200 -8.39 -4.25 13.03
C LEU A 200 -8.35 -2.71 12.97
N VAL A 201 -8.56 -2.04 14.08
CA VAL A 201 -8.63 -0.57 14.19
C VAL A 201 -7.31 0.08 14.60
N ASP A 202 -6.23 -0.71 14.71
CA ASP A 202 -4.93 -0.16 15.06
C ASP A 202 -4.36 0.67 13.91
N LEU A 203 -3.70 1.76 14.28
CA LEU A 203 -2.97 2.64 13.39
C LEU A 203 -1.49 2.39 13.59
N ILE A 204 -0.93 1.48 12.78
CA ILE A 204 0.43 0.96 12.94
C ILE A 204 1.24 1.29 11.71
N THR A 205 2.45 1.77 11.92
CA THR A 205 3.46 1.99 10.88
C THR A 205 4.74 1.27 11.28
N HIS A 206 5.40 0.64 10.32
CA HIS A 206 6.68 -0.05 10.50
C HIS A 206 7.64 0.40 9.39
N ASN A 207 8.84 0.85 9.77
CA ASN A 207 9.87 1.40 8.88
C ASN A 207 9.43 2.54 7.94
N CYS A 208 8.24 3.13 8.15
CA CYS A 208 7.79 4.29 7.39
C CYS A 208 8.52 5.56 7.83
N GLU A 209 8.82 6.44 6.89
CA GLU A 209 9.59 7.67 7.13
C GLU A 209 8.72 8.92 6.99
N VAL A 210 7.78 8.90 6.05
CA VAL A 210 6.95 10.03 5.64
C VAL A 210 5.59 9.98 6.33
N ILE A 211 5.00 8.79 6.43
CA ILE A 211 3.73 8.56 7.12
C ILE A 211 4.00 7.73 8.38
N LYS A 212 3.79 8.31 9.55
CA LYS A 212 4.06 7.64 10.84
C LYS A 212 2.86 7.67 11.76
N THR A 213 2.67 6.62 12.54
CA THR A 213 1.78 6.66 13.69
C THR A 213 2.23 7.76 14.65
N HIS A 214 1.29 8.56 15.13
CA HIS A 214 1.54 9.62 16.10
C HIS A 214 0.50 9.60 17.19
N VAL A 215 0.96 9.84 18.42
CA VAL A 215 0.11 10.00 19.59
C VAL A 215 0.39 11.39 20.16
N GLU A 216 -0.62 12.25 20.15
CA GLU A 216 -0.56 13.57 20.75
C GLU A 216 -1.05 13.50 22.21
N TYR A 217 -0.22 13.95 23.15
CA TYR A 217 -0.49 13.91 24.59
C TYR A 217 -0.92 15.27 25.18
N LYS A 218 -1.43 16.20 24.37
CA LYS A 218 -1.87 17.53 24.86
C LYS A 218 -2.91 17.43 25.98
N ASN A 219 -3.76 16.40 25.94
CA ASN A 219 -4.60 16.00 27.06
C ASN A 219 -4.16 14.60 27.52
N ILE A 220 -3.49 14.53 28.67
CA ILE A 220 -2.94 13.26 29.20
C ILE A 220 -4.05 12.22 29.45
N GLU A 221 -5.27 12.67 29.75
CA GLU A 221 -6.40 11.78 30.02
C GLU A 221 -7.03 11.21 28.74
N ASN A 222 -6.81 11.85 27.59
CA ASN A 222 -7.34 11.42 26.29
C ASN A 222 -6.33 11.68 25.18
N PRO A 223 -5.28 10.83 25.06
CA PRO A 223 -4.30 10.96 24.00
C PRO A 223 -4.96 10.76 22.63
N LYS A 224 -4.53 11.55 21.65
CA LYS A 224 -5.11 11.51 20.31
C LYS A 224 -4.21 10.73 19.36
N LEU A 225 -4.69 9.58 18.90
CA LEU A 225 -4.02 8.74 17.90
C LEU A 225 -4.33 9.21 16.48
N GLY A 226 -3.30 9.33 15.63
CA GLY A 226 -3.46 9.64 14.22
C GLY A 226 -2.19 9.39 13.41
N LEU A 227 -2.15 9.90 12.17
CA LEU A 227 -0.95 9.85 11.33
C LEU A 227 -0.22 11.18 11.37
N MET A 228 1.10 11.15 11.43
CA MET A 228 1.95 12.29 11.15
C MET A 228 2.46 12.19 9.71
N PHE A 229 2.25 13.26 8.95
CA PHE A 229 2.87 13.48 7.65
C PHE A 229 4.16 14.30 7.83
N ASN A 230 5.29 13.66 7.56
CA ASN A 230 6.64 14.18 7.73
C ASN A 230 7.46 14.04 6.45
N PRO A 231 7.15 14.82 5.39
CA PRO A 231 7.90 14.76 4.15
C PRO A 231 9.36 15.22 4.35
N PRO A 232 10.32 14.71 3.55
CA PRO A 232 11.72 15.10 3.68
C PRO A 232 11.91 16.61 3.46
N LYS A 233 12.64 17.28 4.36
CA LYS A 233 12.88 18.74 4.34
C LYS A 233 13.48 19.26 3.02
N ASN A 234 14.28 18.42 2.35
CA ASN A 234 15.01 18.77 1.12
C ASN A 234 14.31 18.26 -0.15
N HIS A 235 13.03 17.85 -0.07
CA HIS A 235 12.30 17.45 -1.27
C HIS A 235 12.12 18.66 -2.18
N LYS A 236 12.70 18.63 -3.38
CA LYS A 236 12.45 19.68 -4.39
C LYS A 236 10.97 19.66 -4.73
N LYS A 237 10.29 20.79 -4.57
CA LYS A 237 8.87 20.90 -4.92
C LYS A 237 8.68 20.52 -6.39
N LYS A 238 7.92 19.45 -6.66
CA LYS A 238 7.62 18.95 -8.01
C LYS A 238 6.35 19.58 -8.60
N ASN A 239 5.65 20.42 -7.84
CA ASN A 239 4.36 21.03 -8.19
C ASN A 239 3.28 20.00 -8.60
N VAL A 240 3.35 18.79 -8.04
CA VAL A 240 2.36 17.74 -8.22
C VAL A 240 1.22 18.00 -7.24
N ASN A 241 0.01 18.12 -7.77
CA ASN A 241 -1.19 18.39 -6.97
C ASN A 241 -2.16 17.22 -7.10
N PHE A 242 -2.61 16.68 -5.96
CA PHE A 242 -3.57 15.59 -5.91
C PHE A 242 -4.40 15.67 -4.63
N LEU A 243 -5.53 14.98 -4.65
CA LEU A 243 -6.44 14.85 -3.52
C LEU A 243 -6.23 13.48 -2.89
N LEU A 244 -5.84 13.43 -1.62
CA LEU A 244 -5.72 12.18 -0.87
C LEU A 244 -6.96 11.99 0.00
N ASN A 245 -7.58 10.81 -0.09
CA ASN A 245 -8.70 10.44 0.76
C ASN A 245 -8.21 10.16 2.20
N MET A 246 -8.87 10.79 3.16
CA MET A 246 -8.54 10.73 4.59
C MET A 246 -9.51 9.82 5.36
N TRP A 247 -10.55 9.31 4.69
CA TRP A 247 -11.57 8.38 5.20
C TRP A 247 -12.34 8.82 6.45
N ASN A 248 -12.12 10.04 6.94
CA ASN A 248 -12.78 10.62 8.10
C ASN A 248 -12.67 9.76 9.38
N ARG A 249 -11.52 9.09 9.59
CA ARG A 249 -11.32 8.16 10.71
C ARG A 249 -10.35 8.62 11.79
N PHE A 250 -9.32 9.37 11.40
CA PHE A 250 -8.25 9.78 12.30
C PHE A 250 -7.71 11.15 11.90
N PRO A 251 -7.21 11.93 12.87
CA PRO A 251 -6.51 13.18 12.57
C PRO A 251 -5.20 12.91 11.84
N VAL A 252 -4.77 13.91 11.05
CA VAL A 252 -3.42 13.94 10.51
C VAL A 252 -2.69 15.17 11.01
N PHE A 253 -1.46 14.95 11.45
CA PHE A 253 -0.56 15.94 12.02
C PHE A 253 0.56 16.25 11.03
N ASN A 254 1.10 17.47 11.06
CA ASN A 254 2.35 17.78 10.40
C ASN A 254 3.56 17.39 11.28
N SER A 255 4.77 17.62 10.77
CA SER A 255 6.03 17.35 11.48
C SER A 255 6.26 18.16 12.76
N LYS A 256 5.44 19.18 13.03
CA LYS A 256 5.43 19.97 14.28
C LYS A 256 4.34 19.50 15.27
N SER A 257 3.67 18.38 14.99
CA SER A 257 2.53 17.89 15.77
C SER A 257 1.33 18.85 15.77
N GLU A 258 1.18 19.67 14.74
CA GLU A 258 -0.01 20.50 14.53
C GLU A 258 -1.00 19.71 13.65
N VAL A 259 -2.28 19.72 14.03
CA VAL A 259 -3.35 19.06 13.25
C VAL A 259 -3.52 19.79 11.93
N ILE A 260 -3.33 19.08 10.81
CA ILE A 260 -3.57 19.57 9.44
C ILE A 260 -4.81 18.97 8.81
N TYR A 261 -5.36 17.92 9.42
CA TYR A 261 -6.65 17.34 9.08
C TYR A 261 -7.32 16.81 10.35
N GLU A 262 -8.60 17.14 10.50
CA GLU A 262 -9.45 16.70 11.60
C GLU A 262 -10.67 15.97 11.02
N PRO A 263 -10.99 14.75 11.46
CA PRO A 263 -12.23 14.09 11.10
C PRO A 263 -13.44 14.92 11.53
N LEU A 264 -14.39 15.10 10.63
CA LEU A 264 -15.68 15.69 10.94
C LEU A 264 -16.53 14.71 11.75
N ALA A 265 -16.97 15.16 12.93
CA ALA A 265 -17.94 14.45 13.75
C ALA A 265 -19.22 14.15 12.94
N ASN A 266 -19.82 12.99 13.17
CA ASN A 266 -21.10 12.56 12.59
C ASN A 266 -21.14 12.31 11.07
N LYS A 267 -20.01 12.34 10.35
CA LYS A 267 -19.96 12.02 8.91
C LYS A 267 -19.56 10.57 8.57
N GLY A 268 -19.39 9.70 9.58
CA GLY A 268 -19.07 8.29 9.38
C GLY A 268 -17.86 8.09 8.45
N SER A 269 -17.90 7.05 7.61
CA SER A 269 -16.84 6.71 6.64
C SER A 269 -16.94 7.44 5.29
N GLN A 270 -17.53 8.63 5.24
CA GLN A 270 -17.58 9.40 3.99
C GLN A 270 -16.18 9.83 3.53
N MET A 271 -15.93 9.74 2.22
CA MET A 271 -14.66 10.18 1.63
C MET A 271 -14.46 11.68 1.86
N GLN A 272 -13.30 12.04 2.38
CA GLN A 272 -12.89 13.42 2.56
C GLN A 272 -11.49 13.59 2.02
N TYR A 273 -11.31 14.65 1.24
CA TYR A 273 -10.07 14.86 0.52
C TYR A 273 -9.26 15.99 1.14
N MET A 274 -7.99 15.72 1.37
CA MET A 274 -6.99 16.74 1.66
C MET A 274 -6.20 17.02 0.38
N ASN A 275 -5.99 18.31 0.07
CA ASN A 275 -5.15 18.70 -1.06
C ASN A 275 -3.68 18.62 -0.68
N PHE A 276 -2.91 17.85 -1.43
CA PHE A 276 -1.47 17.77 -1.32
C PHE A 276 -0.83 18.47 -2.53
N SER A 277 0.17 19.30 -2.24
CA SER A 277 1.00 19.96 -3.26
C SER A 277 2.46 19.67 -2.93
N ILE A 278 3.11 18.84 -3.74
CA ILE A 278 4.46 18.33 -3.49
C ILE A 278 5.38 18.64 -4.64
#